data_AF-A0A368X7T1-F1
#
_entry.id   AF-A0A368X7T1-F1
#
_cell.length_a   1.000
_cell.length_b   1.000
_cell.length_c   1.000
_cell.angle_alpha   90.00
_cell.angle_beta   90.00
_cell.angle_gamma   90.00
#
_symmetry.space_group_name_H-M   'P 1'
#
loop_
_entity.id
_entity.type
_entity.pdbx_description
1 polymer ?
#
loop_
_entity_poly.entity_id
_entity_poly.type
_entity_poly.pdbx_seq_one_letter_code
_entity_poly.pdbx_strand_id
1 'polypeptide(L)'
;MPKTLVVETNAGNLQVQAPSFVAVQITPDFINRLKELRDLPDYYGLTEVRCEVDLKTERIERDTLVLPEMVVTSGQFWFTGELRNIENECVRSHSISTIDWNYVVQRLNAPDDDDLMVVAGTDEDAAHLRQTYLDKLANDELV
;
A
#
# COMPACT_ATOMS: atom_id res chain seq x y z
N MET A 1 -3.47 -11.25 -15.31
CA MET A 1 -4.65 -10.45 -14.91
C MET A 1 -4.14 -9.03 -14.59
N PRO A 2 -4.94 -8.03 -14.17
CA PRO A 2 -4.35 -6.84 -13.56
C PRO A 2 -3.56 -7.26 -12.30
N LYS A 3 -2.36 -6.71 -12.12
CA LYS A 3 -1.56 -7.01 -10.93
C LYS A 3 -2.15 -6.32 -9.72
N THR A 4 -2.05 -6.93 -8.55
CA THR A 4 -2.47 -6.36 -7.26
C THR A 4 -1.24 -6.13 -6.40
N LEU A 5 -1.07 -4.90 -5.93
CA LEU A 5 -0.10 -4.49 -4.93
C LEU A 5 -0.70 -4.77 -3.54
N VAL A 6 -0.14 -5.72 -2.81
CA VAL A 6 -0.50 -6.00 -1.42
C VAL A 6 0.55 -5.39 -0.52
N VAL A 7 0.12 -4.55 0.41
CA VAL A 7 1.00 -3.69 1.21
C VAL A 7 0.73 -3.94 2.68
N GLU A 8 1.75 -4.31 3.43
CA GLU A 8 1.65 -4.43 4.88
C GLU A 8 1.28 -3.08 5.51
N THR A 9 0.27 -3.07 6.37
CA THR A 9 -0.21 -1.88 7.10
C THR A 9 0.45 -1.68 8.47
N ASN A 10 1.14 -2.72 8.96
CA ASN A 10 1.68 -2.85 10.30
C ASN A 10 3.21 -2.94 10.33
N ALA A 11 3.88 -2.20 9.44
CA ALA A 11 5.34 -2.11 9.43
C ALA A 11 5.86 -1.35 10.68
N GLY A 12 5.87 -2.04 11.83
CA GLY A 12 6.22 -1.52 13.15
C GLY A 12 5.21 -1.89 14.23
N ASN A 13 5.63 -1.85 15.51
CA ASN A 13 4.83 -2.12 16.71
C ASN A 13 3.67 -1.09 16.87
N LEU A 14 2.73 -1.07 15.95
CA LEU A 14 1.47 -0.35 16.10
C LEU A 14 0.77 -0.93 17.33
N GLN A 15 0.55 -0.09 18.33
CA GLN A 15 -0.08 -0.51 19.58
C GLN A 15 -1.59 -0.74 19.44
N VAL A 16 -2.13 -0.76 18.22
CA VAL A 16 -3.57 -0.72 17.97
C VAL A 16 -3.95 -1.63 16.83
N GLN A 17 -5.12 -2.27 16.97
CA GLN A 17 -5.72 -3.11 15.94
C GLN A 17 -6.01 -2.28 14.69
N ALA A 18 -5.27 -2.57 13.64
CA ALA A 18 -5.52 -2.15 12.27
C ALA A 18 -5.57 -3.42 11.40
N PRO A 19 -6.12 -3.36 10.18
CA PRO A 19 -5.87 -4.36 9.16
C PRO A 19 -4.39 -4.76 9.12
N SER A 20 -4.07 -5.97 8.65
CA SER A 20 -2.68 -6.41 8.44
C SER A 20 -2.12 -6.02 7.07
N PHE A 21 -2.97 -5.67 6.11
CA PHE A 21 -2.57 -5.18 4.79
C PHE A 21 -3.65 -4.35 4.07
N VAL A 22 -3.25 -3.65 3.01
CA VAL A 22 -4.11 -3.09 1.97
C VAL A 22 -3.75 -3.73 0.63
N ALA A 23 -4.75 -4.02 -0.19
CA ALA A 23 -4.56 -4.47 -1.57
C ALA A 23 -5.03 -3.39 -2.55
N VAL A 24 -4.23 -3.15 -3.59
CA VAL A 24 -4.46 -2.09 -4.59
C VAL A 24 -4.24 -2.66 -5.98
N GLN A 25 -5.19 -2.44 -6.88
CA GLN A 25 -4.99 -2.79 -8.29
C GLN A 25 -3.91 -1.91 -8.94
N ILE A 26 -2.84 -2.52 -9.45
CA ILE A 26 -1.78 -1.87 -10.19
C ILE A 26 -2.28 -1.59 -11.61
N THR A 27 -2.75 -0.37 -11.84
CA THR A 27 -3.07 0.13 -13.18
C THR A 27 -1.84 0.78 -13.84
N PRO A 28 -1.79 0.88 -15.18
CA PRO A 28 -0.74 1.65 -15.85
C PRO A 28 -0.66 3.10 -15.36
N ASP A 29 -1.80 3.73 -15.09
CA ASP A 29 -1.87 5.11 -14.58
C ASP A 29 -1.25 5.22 -13.18
N PHE A 30 -1.52 4.24 -12.31
CA PHE A 30 -0.91 4.16 -10.99
C PHE A 30 0.62 4.00 -11.07
N ILE A 31 1.13 3.15 -11.96
CA ILE A 31 2.58 2.99 -12.19
C ILE A 31 3.21 4.29 -12.69
N ASN A 32 2.58 4.94 -13.67
CA ASN A 32 3.08 6.20 -14.21
C ASN A 32 3.10 7.28 -13.13
N ARG A 33 2.04 7.34 -12.31
CA ARG A 33 1.96 8.28 -11.19
C ARG A 33 3.05 8.05 -10.14
N LEU A 34 3.33 6.79 -9.79
CA LEU A 34 4.43 6.44 -8.89
C LEU A 34 5.79 6.91 -9.42
N LYS A 35 6.05 6.70 -10.72
CA LYS A 35 7.30 7.13 -11.37
C LYS A 35 7.45 8.64 -11.40
N GLU A 36 6.38 9.38 -11.72
CA GLU A 36 6.38 10.83 -11.67
C GLU A 36 6.72 11.35 -10.28
N LEU A 37 6.04 10.81 -9.25
CA LEU A 37 6.15 11.30 -7.89
C LEU A 37 7.52 10.99 -7.26
N ARG A 38 8.16 9.87 -7.65
CA ARG A 38 9.48 9.48 -7.16
C ARG A 38 10.54 10.58 -7.32
N ASP A 39 10.55 11.27 -8.45
CA ASP A 39 11.63 12.20 -8.79
C ASP A 39 11.35 13.63 -8.30
N LEU A 40 10.12 13.94 -7.89
CA LEU A 40 9.73 15.29 -7.46
C LEU A 40 10.45 15.80 -6.21
N PRO A 41 10.66 15.00 -5.13
CA PRO A 41 11.36 15.47 -3.95
C PRO A 41 12.76 15.98 -4.29
N ASP A 42 13.52 15.21 -5.07
CA ASP A 42 14.87 15.57 -5.47
C ASP A 42 14.87 16.75 -6.46
N TYR A 43 13.95 16.75 -7.43
CA TYR A 43 13.86 17.81 -8.44
C TYR A 43 13.56 19.19 -7.82
N TYR A 44 12.69 19.24 -6.82
CA TYR A 44 12.28 20.50 -6.16
C TYR A 44 13.03 20.77 -4.85
N GLY A 45 13.92 19.89 -4.41
CA GLY A 45 14.62 20.01 -3.12
C GLY A 45 13.67 19.93 -1.92
N LEU A 46 12.60 19.14 -2.03
CA LEU A 46 11.60 18.94 -0.99
C LEU A 46 11.96 17.76 -0.09
N THR A 47 11.59 17.84 1.19
CA THR A 47 11.73 16.72 2.13
C THR A 47 10.72 15.61 1.84
N GLU A 48 9.50 16.00 1.45
CA GLU A 48 8.43 15.07 1.07
C GLU A 48 7.46 15.72 0.09
N VAL A 49 6.77 14.89 -0.69
CA VAL A 49 5.65 15.25 -1.56
C VAL A 49 4.46 14.42 -1.13
N ARG A 50 3.31 15.07 -0.90
CA ARG A 50 2.04 14.41 -0.59
C ARG A 50 1.11 14.51 -1.78
N CYS A 51 0.47 13.40 -2.12
CA CYS A 51 -0.48 13.34 -3.23
C CYS A 51 -1.65 12.46 -2.83
N GLU A 52 -2.87 12.95 -3.04
CA GLU A 52 -4.06 12.08 -3.04
C GLU A 52 -3.88 11.00 -4.12
N VAL A 53 -4.14 9.76 -3.75
CA VAL A 53 -4.13 8.64 -4.69
C VAL A 53 -5.52 8.03 -4.73
N ASP A 54 -6.06 7.85 -5.92
CA ASP A 54 -7.32 7.11 -6.09
C ASP A 54 -7.01 5.61 -6.00
N LEU A 55 -6.89 5.11 -4.77
CA LEU A 55 -6.79 3.68 -4.53
C LEU A 55 -8.20 3.12 -4.55
N LYS A 56 -8.44 2.09 -5.37
CA LYS A 56 -9.60 1.21 -5.15
C LYS A 56 -9.36 0.48 -3.83
N THR A 57 -9.85 1.06 -2.74
CA THR A 57 -9.71 0.51 -1.40
C THR A 57 -10.66 -0.68 -1.25
N GLU A 58 -10.11 -1.87 -1.03
CA GLU A 58 -10.91 -3.02 -0.59
C GLU A 58 -11.39 -2.79 0.85
N ARG A 59 -12.59 -3.28 1.18
CA ARG A 59 -13.05 -3.27 2.57
C ARG A 59 -12.27 -4.31 3.36
N ILE A 60 -11.78 -3.92 4.54
CA ILE A 60 -11.02 -4.83 5.38
C ILE A 60 -11.79 -5.03 6.68
N GLU A 61 -12.24 -6.25 6.93
CA GLU A 61 -12.77 -6.68 8.24
C GLU A 61 -13.88 -5.77 8.82
N ARG A 62 -14.64 -5.09 7.95
CA ARG A 62 -15.78 -4.15 8.16
C ARG A 62 -15.45 -2.65 8.16
N ASP A 63 -14.19 -2.26 8.20
CA ASP A 63 -13.77 -0.87 8.12
C ASP A 63 -13.43 -0.46 6.68
N THR A 64 -13.47 0.84 6.42
CA THR A 64 -13.12 1.41 5.11
C THR A 64 -11.92 2.33 5.28
N LEU A 65 -10.88 2.11 4.47
CA LEU A 65 -9.80 3.08 4.33
C LEU A 65 -10.32 4.23 3.47
N VAL A 66 -10.23 5.45 3.98
CA VAL A 66 -10.75 6.67 3.35
C VAL A 66 -9.61 7.67 3.22
N LEU A 67 -9.58 8.41 2.11
CA LEU A 67 -8.54 9.39 1.78
C LEU A 67 -7.12 8.81 1.82
N PRO A 68 -6.82 7.78 1.02
CA PRO A 68 -5.44 7.35 0.90
C PRO A 68 -4.61 8.45 0.24
N GLU A 69 -3.65 8.98 1.00
CA GLU A 69 -2.58 9.81 0.47
C GLU A 69 -1.34 8.96 0.29
N MET A 70 -0.57 9.27 -0.73
CA MET A 70 0.79 8.78 -0.87
C MET A 70 1.75 9.89 -0.47
N VAL A 71 2.63 9.57 0.46
CA VAL A 71 3.73 10.44 0.88
C VAL A 71 5.01 9.89 0.29
N VAL A 72 5.75 10.74 -0.41
CA VAL A 72 6.91 10.38 -1.20
C VAL A 72 8.12 11.20 -0.74
N THR A 73 9.22 10.51 -0.50
CA THR A 73 10.55 11.08 -0.24
C THR A 73 11.53 10.59 -1.31
N SER A 74 12.78 11.06 -1.27
CA SER A 74 13.82 10.65 -2.22
C SER A 74 14.19 9.16 -2.13
N GLY A 75 14.03 8.53 -0.96
CA GLY A 75 14.36 7.11 -0.75
C GLY A 75 13.15 6.18 -0.68
N GLN A 76 12.03 6.68 -0.20
CA GLN A 76 10.90 5.86 0.21
C GLN A 76 9.56 6.52 -0.11
N PHE A 77 8.50 5.73 -0.17
CA PHE A 77 7.13 6.22 -0.10
C PHE A 77 6.31 5.41 0.90
N TRP A 78 5.23 6.01 1.38
CA TRP A 78 4.24 5.34 2.21
C TRP A 78 2.84 5.78 1.84
N PHE A 79 1.87 4.90 2.08
CA PHE A 79 0.48 5.30 2.08
C PHE A 79 0.10 5.77 3.47
N THR A 80 -0.70 6.82 3.55
CA THR A 80 -1.42 7.21 4.76
C THR A 80 -2.90 7.20 4.46
N GLY A 81 -3.74 6.95 5.45
CA GLY A 81 -5.18 7.10 5.28
C GLY A 81 -5.92 7.19 6.60
N GLU A 82 -7.20 7.52 6.49
CA GLU A 82 -8.13 7.50 7.61
C GLU A 82 -8.88 6.18 7.62
N LEU A 83 -8.79 5.44 8.72
CA LEU A 83 -9.64 4.29 8.94
C LEU A 83 -10.99 4.78 9.47
N ARG A 84 -12.07 4.39 8.79
CA ARG A 84 -13.45 4.71 9.21
C ARG A 84 -14.23 3.44 9.50
N ASN A 85 -15.01 3.47 10.59
CA ASN A 85 -15.90 2.37 10.95
C ASN A 85 -17.15 2.34 10.03
N ILE A 86 -18.01 1.35 10.23
CA ILE A 86 -19.26 1.19 9.47
C ILE A 86 -20.24 2.38 9.61
N GLU A 87 -20.10 3.18 10.65
CA GLU A 87 -20.89 4.39 10.92
C GLU A 87 -20.25 5.65 10.31
N ASN A 88 -19.17 5.48 9.53
CA ASN A 88 -18.36 6.52 8.88
C ASN A 88 -17.66 7.48 9.86
N GLU A 89 -17.53 7.09 11.13
CA GLU A 89 -16.74 7.84 12.10
C GLU A 89 -15.25 7.61 11.84
N CYS A 90 -14.47 8.69 11.85
CA CYS A 90 -13.02 8.60 11.76
C CYS A 90 -12.50 7.95 13.05
N VAL A 91 -11.94 6.75 12.90
CA VAL A 91 -11.37 5.99 13.99
C VAL A 91 -9.91 6.40 14.20
N ARG A 92 -9.16 6.65 13.11
CA ARG A 92 -7.73 6.93 13.15
C ARG A 92 -7.12 7.40 11.82
N SER A 93 -6.07 8.22 11.88
CA SER A 93 -5.10 8.41 10.78
C SER A 93 -3.84 7.58 11.04
N HIS A 94 -3.32 6.86 10.03
CA HIS A 94 -2.10 6.05 10.19
C HIS A 94 -1.20 6.08 8.95
N SER A 95 0.11 5.88 9.18
CA SER A 95 1.03 5.46 8.12
C SER A 95 0.88 3.96 7.95
N ILE A 96 0.69 3.54 6.71
CA ILE A 96 0.32 2.18 6.35
C ILE A 96 1.61 1.38 6.11
N SER A 97 2.58 1.92 5.38
CA SER A 97 3.73 1.11 4.96
C SER A 97 4.92 1.96 4.62
N THR A 98 6.13 1.60 5.01
CA THR A 98 7.33 2.31 4.52
C THR A 98 7.99 1.47 3.43
N ILE A 99 7.97 1.97 2.19
CA ILE A 99 8.38 1.21 1.01
C ILE A 99 9.59 1.88 0.36
N ASP A 100 10.67 1.12 0.13
CA ASP A 100 11.85 1.60 -0.58
C ASP A 100 11.62 1.66 -2.10
N TRP A 101 12.05 2.75 -2.74
CA TRP A 101 11.90 2.93 -4.18
C TRP A 101 12.64 1.87 -4.99
N ASN A 102 13.83 1.45 -4.57
CA ASN A 102 14.61 0.43 -5.27
C ASN A 102 13.89 -0.91 -5.23
N TYR A 103 13.25 -1.25 -4.11
CA TYR A 103 12.45 -2.46 -3.99
C TYR A 103 11.30 -2.49 -5.02
N VAL A 104 10.54 -1.39 -5.10
CA VAL A 104 9.42 -1.27 -6.04
C VAL A 104 9.89 -1.25 -7.49
N VAL A 105 10.96 -0.51 -7.80
CA VAL A 105 11.51 -0.44 -9.15
C VAL A 105 12.04 -1.80 -9.61
N GLN A 106 12.69 -2.56 -8.73
CA GLN A 106 13.14 -3.91 -9.04
C GLN A 106 11.95 -4.82 -9.37
N ARG A 107 10.90 -4.82 -8.55
CA ARG A 107 9.68 -5.61 -8.78
C ARG A 107 8.89 -5.17 -10.02
N LEU A 108 8.89 -3.87 -10.35
CA LEU A 108 8.25 -3.38 -11.57
C LEU A 108 9.00 -3.81 -12.85
N ASN A 109 10.33 -3.91 -12.79
CA ASN A 109 11.16 -4.29 -13.94
C ASN A 109 11.32 -5.80 -14.11
N ALA A 110 11.29 -6.55 -13.00
CA ALA A 110 11.34 -8.01 -12.97
C ALA A 110 10.18 -8.53 -12.12
N PRO A 111 8.95 -8.43 -12.63
CA PRO A 111 7.79 -8.85 -11.87
C PRO A 111 7.77 -10.36 -11.70
N ASP A 112 7.16 -10.80 -10.61
CA ASP A 112 6.81 -12.20 -10.42
C ASP A 112 5.86 -12.68 -11.54
N ASP A 113 5.88 -13.99 -11.80
CA ASP A 113 5.04 -14.64 -12.82
C ASP A 113 3.54 -14.57 -12.50
N ASP A 114 3.22 -14.27 -11.24
CA ASP A 114 1.86 -14.14 -10.76
C ASP A 114 1.37 -12.68 -10.74
N ASP A 115 0.08 -12.54 -10.49
CA ASP A 115 -0.60 -11.26 -10.51
C ASP A 115 -0.48 -10.49 -9.18
N LEU A 116 0.44 -10.87 -8.27
CA LEU A 116 0.59 -10.22 -6.96
C LEU A 116 2.00 -9.65 -6.74
N MET A 117 2.05 -8.37 -6.41
CA MET A 117 3.24 -7.69 -5.89
C MET A 117 3.03 -7.44 -4.40
N VAL A 118 3.78 -8.14 -3.54
CA VAL A 118 3.66 -7.97 -2.09
C VAL A 118 4.82 -7.15 -1.56
N VAL A 119 4.51 -6.15 -0.72
CA VAL A 119 5.48 -5.27 -0.09
C VAL A 119 5.25 -5.28 1.42
N ALA A 120 6.29 -5.62 2.17
CA ALA A 120 6.28 -5.68 3.63
C ALA A 120 7.64 -5.23 4.20
N GLY A 121 7.75 -5.12 5.52
CA GLY A 121 8.98 -4.72 6.20
C GLY A 121 10.17 -5.66 5.95
N THR A 122 9.91 -6.95 5.74
CA THR A 122 10.92 -7.97 5.40
C THR A 122 10.42 -8.92 4.32
N ASP A 123 11.33 -9.68 3.69
CA ASP A 123 10.93 -10.72 2.73
C ASP A 123 10.14 -11.88 3.38
N GLU A 124 10.38 -12.16 4.67
CA GLU A 124 9.61 -13.14 5.44
C GLU A 124 8.18 -12.66 5.69
N ASP A 125 8.03 -11.39 6.09
CA ASP A 125 6.72 -10.74 6.24
C ASP A 125 6.00 -10.69 4.90
N ALA A 126 6.70 -10.42 3.80
CA ALA A 126 6.12 -10.40 2.47
C ALA A 126 5.59 -11.79 2.06
N ALA A 127 6.32 -12.87 2.38
CA ALA A 127 5.85 -14.23 2.13
C ALA A 127 4.63 -14.60 2.99
N HIS A 128 4.63 -14.22 4.27
CA HIS A 128 3.50 -14.45 5.18
C HIS A 128 2.26 -13.65 4.75
N LEU A 129 2.45 -12.38 4.40
CA LEU A 129 1.39 -11.48 3.96
C LEU A 129 0.76 -11.96 2.64
N ARG A 130 1.60 -12.43 1.73
CA ARG A 130 1.17 -13.05 0.48
C ARG A 130 0.25 -14.25 0.73
N GLN A 131 0.67 -15.17 1.60
CA GLN A 131 -0.15 -16.34 1.95
C GLN A 131 -1.47 -15.90 2.59
N THR A 132 -1.42 -14.96 3.53
CA THR A 132 -2.60 -14.42 4.20
C THR A 132 -3.60 -13.80 3.21
N TYR A 133 -3.11 -13.01 2.24
CA TYR A 133 -3.95 -12.42 1.20
C TYR A 133 -4.61 -13.51 0.33
N LEU A 134 -3.82 -14.51 -0.10
CA LEU A 134 -4.34 -15.61 -0.93
C LEU A 134 -5.39 -16.46 -0.19
N ASP A 135 -5.18 -16.73 1.09
CA ASP A 135 -6.15 -17.46 1.93
C ASP A 135 -7.45 -16.67 2.07
N LYS A 136 -7.37 -15.36 2.35
CA LYS A 136 -8.53 -14.47 2.42
C LYS A 136 -9.28 -14.37 1.09
N LEU A 137 -8.55 -14.28 -0.02
CA LEU A 137 -9.13 -14.29 -1.36
C LEU A 137 -9.85 -15.60 -1.67
N ALA A 138 -9.27 -16.74 -1.29
CA ALA A 138 -9.87 -18.06 -1.51
C ALA A 138 -11.13 -18.29 -0.65
N ASN A 139 -11.24 -17.61 0.49
CA ASN A 139 -12.39 -17.69 1.39
C ASN A 139 -13.46 -16.61 1.13
N ASP A 140 -13.34 -15.82 0.05
CA ASP A 140 -14.22 -14.68 -0.26
C ASP A 140 -14.32 -13.65 0.89
N GLU A 141 -13.23 -13.48 1.65
CA GLU A 141 -13.15 -12.54 2.79
C GLU A 141 -12.71 -11.12 2.36
N LEU A 142 -12.44 -10.93 1.07
CA LEU A 142 -12.10 -9.64 0.44
C LEU A 142 -13.31 -9.13 -0.34
N VAL A 143 -13.73 -7.87 -0.10
CA VAL A 143 -14.94 -7.26 -0.70
C VAL A 143 -14.65 -5.90 -1.31
#